data_AF-A0A5A4UA97-F1
#
_entry.id   AF-A0A5A4UA97-F1
#
_cell.length_a   1.000
_cell.length_b   1.000
_cell.length_c   1.000
_cell.angle_alpha   90.00
_cell.angle_beta   90.00
_cell.angle_gamma   90.00
#
_symmetry.space_group_name_H-M   'P 1'
#
loop_
_entity.id
_entity.type
_entity.pdbx_description
1 polymer ?
#
loop_
_entity_poly.entity_id
_entity_poly.type
_entity_poly.pdbx_seq_one_letter_code
_entity_poly.pdbx_strand_id
1 'polypeptide(L)'
;MDLLSLSYYDGLKARSFFISDYGSVKELICDVLKNLLVKTNTSKNIYVHNSSNFDLIFLLKHIANYPGIVLDPIIKDGKFINLKIRFGSNKEFSIDLKDYFLLLPIYLRKFAEYFNIDTLNSIFPYSFVKKENLNYIGTVPNLEVFNDVSEKDFNNYKQDFANKD
;
A
#
# COMPACT_ATOMS: atom_id res chain seq x y z
N MET A 1 -12.70 -2.09 8.00
CA MET A 1 -11.23 -2.14 7.94
C MET A 1 -10.75 -0.71 7.81
N ASP A 2 -9.95 -0.27 8.77
CA ASP A 2 -9.42 1.09 8.80
C ASP A 2 -7.99 1.10 8.23
N LEU A 3 -7.58 2.22 7.63
CA LEU A 3 -6.22 2.38 7.12
C LEU A 3 -5.25 2.50 8.28
N LEU A 4 -4.37 1.51 8.42
CA LEU A 4 -3.36 1.50 9.48
C LEU A 4 -2.02 2.05 9.00
N SER A 5 -1.66 1.80 7.75
CA SER A 5 -0.45 2.33 7.15
C SER A 5 -0.58 2.48 5.64
N LEU A 6 0.26 3.33 5.08
CA LEU A 6 0.48 3.46 3.63
C LEU A 6 1.96 3.61 3.39
N SER A 7 2.50 2.84 2.44
CA SER A 7 3.90 2.92 2.06
C SER A 7 4.05 2.98 0.55
N TYR A 8 5.11 3.66 0.09
CA TYR A 8 5.49 3.66 -1.31
C TYR A 8 7.02 3.72 -1.46
N TYR A 9 7.51 3.25 -2.61
CA TYR A 9 8.92 3.28 -2.99
C TYR A 9 9.07 4.13 -4.26
N ASP A 10 9.97 5.11 -4.25
CA ASP A 10 10.17 6.03 -5.37
C ASP A 10 11.32 5.64 -6.32
N GLY A 11 11.91 4.46 -6.12
CA GLY A 11 13.11 4.01 -6.84
C GLY A 11 14.42 4.32 -6.11
N LEU A 12 14.39 5.13 -5.05
CA LEU A 12 15.55 5.45 -4.22
C LEU A 12 15.29 5.11 -2.75
N LYS A 13 14.13 5.50 -2.23
CA LYS A 13 13.75 5.30 -0.83
C LYS A 13 12.31 4.86 -0.66
N ALA A 14 12.12 4.00 0.33
CA ALA A 14 10.79 3.69 0.84
C ALA A 14 10.36 4.79 1.81
N ARG A 15 9.08 5.13 1.79
CA ARG A 15 8.44 5.98 2.79
C ARG A 15 7.21 5.28 3.31
N SER A 16 7.01 5.37 4.61
CA SER A 16 5.89 4.74 5.32
C SER A 16 5.22 5.77 6.20
N PHE A 17 3.90 5.72 6.23
CA PHE A 17 3.01 6.59 6.99
C PHE A 17 2.14 5.69 7.85
N PHE A 18 2.13 5.89 9.17
CA PHE A 18 1.38 5.05 10.10
C PHE A 18 0.29 5.86 10.79
N ILE A 19 -0.91 5.29 10.98
CA ILE A 19 -2.04 5.98 11.61
C ILE A 19 -1.79 6.36 13.08
N SER A 20 -0.77 5.78 13.73
CA SER A 20 -0.29 6.19 15.05
C SER A 20 0.24 7.62 15.07
N ASP A 21 0.73 8.11 13.92
CA ASP A 21 1.43 9.39 13.81
C ASP A 21 0.47 10.54 13.44
N TYR A 22 -0.83 10.24 13.28
CA TYR A 22 -1.85 11.19 12.83
C TYR A 22 -3.11 11.12 13.71
N GLY A 23 -3.82 12.26 13.83
CA GLY A 23 -5.09 12.32 14.55
C GLY A 23 -6.23 11.61 13.82
N SER A 24 -6.13 11.49 12.49
CA SER A 24 -7.16 10.85 11.66
C SER A 24 -6.62 10.26 10.36
N VAL A 25 -7.38 9.33 9.75
CA VAL A 25 -7.08 8.79 8.40
C VAL A 25 -7.04 9.91 7.36
N LYS A 26 -7.86 10.95 7.53
CA LYS A 26 -7.86 12.11 6.64
C LYS A 26 -6.52 12.84 6.66
N GLU A 27 -5.96 13.07 7.85
CA GLU A 27 -4.64 13.72 8.00
C GLU A 27 -3.52 12.88 7.38
N LEU A 28 -3.52 11.57 7.60
CA LEU A 28 -2.56 10.65 6.98
C LEU A 28 -2.64 10.73 5.44
N ILE A 29 -3.84 10.60 4.87
CA ILE A 29 -4.04 10.68 3.42
C ILE A 29 -3.62 12.04 2.87
N CYS A 30 -3.91 13.14 3.57
CA CYS A 30 -3.43 14.47 3.19
C CYS A 30 -1.91 14.52 3.08
N ASP A 31 -1.20 13.97 4.06
CA ASP A 31 0.27 14.01 4.08
C ASP A 31 0.89 13.13 3.00
N VAL A 32 0.31 11.94 2.78
CA VAL A 32 0.67 11.08 1.65
C VAL A 32 0.50 11.82 0.32
N LEU A 33 -0.67 12.44 0.10
CA LEU A 33 -0.94 13.18 -1.14
C LEU A 33 -0.01 14.37 -1.31
N LYS A 34 0.33 15.12 -0.25
CA LYS A 34 1.32 16.20 -0.31
C LYS A 34 2.70 15.70 -0.69
N ASN A 35 3.09 14.49 -0.26
CA ASN A 35 4.36 13.88 -0.63
C ASN A 35 4.35 13.34 -2.07
N LEU A 36 3.21 12.88 -2.58
CA LEU A 36 3.08 12.34 -3.93
C LEU A 36 2.85 13.42 -5.00
N LEU A 37 2.01 14.42 -4.73
CA LEU A 37 1.61 15.49 -5.66
C LEU A 37 2.60 16.66 -5.61
N VAL A 38 3.87 16.35 -5.86
CA VAL A 38 4.96 17.33 -5.96
C VAL A 38 5.49 17.42 -7.39
N LYS A 39 6.16 18.53 -7.71
CA LYS A 39 6.72 18.79 -9.05
C LYS A 39 7.57 17.64 -9.59
N THR A 40 8.39 17.01 -8.74
CA THR A 40 9.27 15.91 -9.13
C THR A 40 8.52 14.61 -9.46
N ASN A 41 7.26 14.50 -9.08
CA ASN A 41 6.40 13.35 -9.35
C ASN A 41 5.31 13.63 -10.37
N THR A 42 5.20 14.89 -10.84
CA THR A 42 4.23 15.25 -11.88
C THR A 42 4.39 14.36 -13.12
N SER A 43 3.28 13.81 -13.62
CA SER A 43 3.20 12.93 -14.78
C SER A 43 3.87 11.56 -14.62
N LYS A 44 4.18 11.13 -13.39
CA LYS A 44 4.68 9.77 -13.13
C LYS A 44 3.54 8.77 -12.94
N ASN A 45 3.83 7.53 -13.32
CA ASN A 45 3.00 6.38 -13.01
C ASN A 45 3.37 5.84 -11.63
N ILE A 46 2.37 5.59 -10.79
CA ILE A 46 2.51 4.83 -9.54
C ILE A 46 1.76 3.52 -9.73
N TYR A 47 2.47 2.42 -9.54
CA TYR A 47 1.94 1.08 -9.69
C TYR A 47 1.55 0.53 -8.32
N VAL A 48 0.32 0.05 -8.21
CA VAL A 48 -0.19 -0.61 -7.01
C VAL A 48 -0.77 -1.95 -7.41
N HIS A 49 -0.38 -3.02 -6.72
CA HIS A 49 -0.74 -4.38 -7.09
C HIS A 49 -2.17 -4.72 -6.67
N ASN A 50 -3.02 -5.15 -7.60
CA ASN A 50 -4.43 -5.50 -7.35
C ASN A 50 -5.28 -4.33 -6.80
N SER A 51 -4.86 -3.10 -7.13
CA SER A 51 -5.43 -1.90 -6.53
C SER A 51 -6.87 -1.63 -6.94
N SER A 52 -7.27 -2.05 -8.14
CA SER A 52 -8.64 -1.87 -8.63
C SER A 52 -9.68 -2.66 -7.82
N ASN A 53 -9.25 -3.69 -7.08
CA ASN A 53 -10.12 -4.49 -6.20
C ASN A 53 -9.98 -4.11 -4.72
N PHE A 54 -9.00 -3.30 -4.33
CA PHE A 54 -8.71 -3.01 -2.93
C PHE A 54 -8.23 -1.57 -2.69
N ASP A 55 -6.92 -1.30 -2.83
CA ASP A 55 -6.28 -0.06 -2.37
C ASP A 55 -6.88 1.19 -3.00
N LEU A 56 -7.17 1.15 -4.29
CA LEU A 56 -7.66 2.32 -5.02
C LEU A 56 -9.10 2.65 -4.66
N ILE A 57 -9.93 1.63 -4.44
CA ILE A 57 -11.32 1.80 -3.95
C ILE A 57 -11.29 2.49 -2.59
N PHE A 58 -10.41 2.02 -1.70
CA PHE A 58 -10.24 2.59 -0.38
C PHE A 58 -9.74 4.04 -0.44
N LEU A 59 -8.68 4.30 -1.21
CA LEU A 59 -8.14 5.65 -1.38
C LEU A 59 -9.19 6.62 -1.95
N LEU A 60 -9.94 6.20 -2.96
CA LEU A 60 -10.96 7.01 -3.62
C LEU A 60 -12.03 7.51 -2.63
N LYS A 61 -12.46 6.65 -1.69
CA LYS A 61 -13.39 7.03 -0.61
C LYS A 61 -12.90 8.25 0.19
N HIS A 62 -11.59 8.39 0.36
CA HIS A 62 -10.98 9.48 1.13
C HIS A 62 -10.68 10.73 0.30
N ILE A 63 -10.36 10.58 -0.98
CA ILE A 63 -9.89 11.69 -1.82
C ILE A 63 -10.93 12.27 -2.76
N ALA A 64 -12.04 11.57 -3.03
CA ALA A 64 -13.07 12.02 -3.99
C ALA A 64 -13.68 13.39 -3.67
N ASN A 65 -13.78 13.72 -2.38
CA ASN A 65 -14.34 14.99 -1.91
C ASN A 65 -13.27 15.94 -1.36
N TYR A 66 -11.99 15.69 -1.64
CA TYR A 66 -10.93 16.52 -1.11
C TYR A 66 -10.83 17.85 -1.90
N PRO A 67 -10.86 19.02 -1.24
CA PRO A 67 -10.81 20.31 -1.93
C PRO A 67 -9.58 20.46 -2.82
N GLY A 68 -9.79 20.88 -4.08
CA GLY A 68 -8.72 21.13 -5.04
C GLY A 68 -8.15 19.89 -5.73
N ILE A 69 -8.61 18.68 -5.38
CA ILE A 69 -8.29 17.46 -6.14
C ILE A 69 -9.27 17.31 -7.30
N VAL A 70 -8.73 16.96 -8.47
CA VAL A 70 -9.49 16.53 -9.63
C VAL A 70 -9.11 15.11 -9.97
N LEU A 71 -10.11 14.27 -10.20
CA LEU A 71 -9.96 12.85 -10.50
C LEU A 71 -10.43 12.57 -11.93
N ASP A 72 -9.59 11.90 -12.73
CA ASP A 72 -9.94 11.44 -14.08
C ASP A 72 -9.70 9.93 -14.19
N PRO A 73 -10.71 9.11 -13.85
CA PRO A 73 -10.58 7.66 -13.93
C PRO A 73 -10.75 7.15 -15.37
N ILE A 74 -9.97 6.13 -15.71
CA ILE A 74 -10.18 5.27 -16.89
C ILE A 74 -10.58 3.90 -16.34
N ILE A 75 -11.84 3.51 -16.56
CA ILE A 75 -12.42 2.27 -16.05
C ILE A 75 -12.82 1.39 -17.23
N LYS A 76 -12.52 0.10 -17.12
CA LYS A 76 -12.97 -0.94 -18.04
C LYS A 76 -13.39 -2.16 -17.24
N ASP A 77 -14.55 -2.72 -17.57
CA ASP A 77 -15.09 -3.93 -16.93
C ASP A 77 -15.12 -3.84 -15.39
N GLY A 78 -15.49 -2.67 -14.88
CA GLY A 78 -15.56 -2.38 -13.44
C GLY A 78 -14.21 -2.18 -12.76
N LYS A 79 -13.08 -2.28 -13.48
CA LYS A 79 -11.73 -2.11 -12.95
C LYS A 79 -11.10 -0.81 -13.41
N PHE A 80 -10.43 -0.13 -12.50
CA PHE A 80 -9.59 1.02 -12.83
C PHE A 80 -8.35 0.56 -13.60
N ILE A 81 -8.26 0.96 -14.87
CA ILE A 81 -7.01 0.87 -15.63
C ILE A 81 -6.05 1.97 -15.16
N ASN A 82 -6.59 3.16 -14.95
CA ASN A 82 -5.84 4.33 -14.51
C ASN A 82 -6.73 5.23 -13.65
N LEU A 83 -6.20 5.81 -12.59
CA LEU A 83 -6.78 6.96 -11.91
C LEU A 83 -5.78 8.09 -11.94
N LYS A 84 -6.08 9.11 -12.75
CA LYS A 84 -5.30 10.34 -12.72
C LYS A 84 -5.77 11.22 -11.57
N ILE A 85 -4.84 11.65 -10.74
CA ILE A 85 -5.09 12.59 -9.64
C ILE A 85 -4.37 13.88 -9.98
N ARG A 86 -5.09 15.01 -9.97
CA ARG A 86 -4.53 16.33 -10.23
C ARG A 86 -4.80 17.28 -9.07
N PHE A 87 -3.86 18.18 -8.80
CA PHE A 87 -3.93 19.18 -7.73
C PHE A 87 -3.18 20.47 -8.09
N GLY A 88 -3.48 21.56 -7.39
CA GLY A 88 -2.91 22.89 -7.62
C GLY A 88 -3.88 23.83 -8.33
N SER A 89 -3.65 25.14 -8.23
CA SER A 89 -4.55 26.17 -8.77
C SER A 89 -4.77 26.02 -10.28
N ASN A 90 -3.75 25.56 -11.01
CA ASN A 90 -3.82 25.28 -12.44
C ASN A 90 -3.70 23.78 -12.75
N LYS A 91 -3.91 22.92 -11.74
CA LYS A 91 -3.78 21.46 -11.85
C LYS A 91 -2.37 21.02 -12.28
N GLU A 92 -1.35 21.79 -11.88
CA GLU A 92 0.04 21.57 -12.32
C GLU A 92 0.72 20.32 -11.69
N PHE A 93 0.17 19.80 -10.59
CA PHE A 93 0.65 18.55 -9.97
C PHE A 93 -0.25 17.41 -10.39
N SER A 94 0.34 16.32 -10.90
CA SER A 94 -0.45 15.17 -11.31
C SER A 94 0.29 13.85 -11.18
N ILE A 95 -0.44 12.79 -10.84
CA ILE A 95 0.08 11.41 -10.81
C ILE A 95 -0.95 10.48 -11.45
N ASP A 96 -0.47 9.39 -12.02
CA ASP A 96 -1.29 8.35 -12.63
C ASP A 96 -1.17 7.07 -11.78
N LEU A 97 -2.23 6.72 -11.05
CA LEU A 97 -2.30 5.46 -10.28
C LEU A 97 -2.78 4.33 -11.20
N LYS A 98 -2.00 3.26 -11.30
CA LYS A 98 -2.29 2.12 -12.18
C LYS A 98 -2.34 0.81 -11.40
N ASP A 99 -3.29 -0.05 -11.75
CA ASP A 99 -3.31 -1.41 -11.25
C ASP A 99 -2.29 -2.26 -12.01
N TYR A 100 -1.21 -2.63 -11.33
CA TYR A 100 -0.16 -3.45 -11.92
C TYR A 100 -0.65 -4.86 -12.29
N PHE A 101 -1.65 -5.39 -11.58
CA PHE A 101 -2.17 -6.73 -11.83
C PHE A 101 -2.89 -6.83 -13.18
N LEU A 102 -3.40 -5.72 -13.72
CA LEU A 102 -3.99 -5.68 -15.06
C LEU A 102 -2.93 -5.73 -16.17
N LEU A 103 -1.69 -5.33 -15.87
CA LEU A 103 -0.55 -5.40 -16.80
C LEU A 103 0.15 -6.76 -16.70
N LEU A 104 0.32 -7.26 -15.48
CA LEU A 104 0.97 -8.52 -15.20
C LEU A 104 0.13 -9.32 -14.19
N PRO A 105 -0.76 -10.22 -14.65
CA PRO A 105 -1.76 -10.90 -13.83
C PRO A 105 -1.16 -12.09 -13.07
N ILE A 106 -0.14 -11.83 -12.26
CA ILE A 106 0.53 -12.82 -11.43
C ILE A 106 0.60 -12.35 -10.00
N TYR A 107 0.39 -13.24 -9.03
CA TYR A 107 0.50 -12.90 -7.60
C TYR A 107 1.94 -12.51 -7.24
N LEU A 108 2.12 -11.57 -6.31
CA LEU A 108 3.44 -11.08 -5.86
C LEU A 108 4.41 -12.20 -5.46
N ARG A 109 3.95 -13.28 -4.81
CA ARG A 109 4.80 -14.42 -4.44
C ARG A 109 5.41 -15.10 -5.69
N LYS A 110 4.57 -15.38 -6.69
CA LYS A 110 5.01 -15.95 -7.97
C LYS A 110 5.86 -14.97 -8.77
N PHE A 111 5.56 -13.67 -8.69
CA PHE A 111 6.39 -12.63 -9.31
C PHE A 111 7.83 -12.71 -8.80
N ALA A 112 8.04 -12.78 -7.48
CA ALA A 112 9.39 -12.87 -6.92
C ALA A 112 10.14 -14.13 -7.41
N GLU A 113 9.45 -15.27 -7.49
CA GLU A 113 9.99 -16.52 -8.02
C GLU A 113 10.40 -16.40 -9.50
N TYR A 114 9.54 -15.86 -10.36
CA TYR A 114 9.84 -15.74 -11.80
C TYR A 114 10.98 -14.78 -12.13
N PHE A 115 11.18 -13.76 -11.30
CA PHE A 115 12.23 -12.77 -11.49
C PHE A 115 13.50 -13.06 -10.67
N ASN A 116 13.57 -14.22 -10.00
CA ASN A 116 14.66 -14.60 -9.10
C ASN A 116 14.99 -13.49 -8.09
N ILE A 117 13.95 -12.91 -7.48
CA ILE A 117 14.11 -11.90 -6.44
C ILE A 117 14.36 -12.63 -5.12
N ASP A 118 15.53 -12.39 -4.53
CA ASP A 118 15.95 -13.05 -3.27
C ASP A 118 15.01 -12.73 -2.09
N THR A 119 14.32 -11.59 -2.14
CA THR A 119 13.36 -11.18 -1.12
C THR A 119 11.97 -11.71 -1.48
N LEU A 120 11.56 -12.80 -0.84
CA LEU A 120 10.22 -13.36 -0.97
C LEU A 120 9.21 -12.63 -0.09
N ASN A 121 7.95 -12.60 -0.54
CA ASN A 121 6.85 -12.08 0.26
C ASN A 121 6.62 -12.98 1.48
N SER A 122 6.79 -12.42 2.68
CA SER A 122 6.62 -13.13 3.94
C SER A 122 5.14 -13.29 4.34
N ILE A 123 4.88 -14.03 5.41
CA ILE A 123 3.55 -14.10 6.03
C ILE A 123 3.32 -12.89 6.93
N PHE A 124 2.05 -12.54 7.17
CA PHE A 124 1.69 -11.36 7.98
C PHE A 124 0.50 -11.66 8.91
N PRO A 125 0.55 -11.24 10.20
CA PRO A 125 -0.52 -11.50 11.16
C PRO A 125 -1.65 -10.46 11.04
N TYR A 126 -2.45 -10.54 9.97
CA TYR A 126 -3.47 -9.53 9.66
C TYR A 126 -4.46 -9.25 10.80
N SER A 127 -4.83 -10.28 11.58
CA SER A 127 -5.81 -10.16 12.66
C SER A 127 -5.21 -9.63 13.98
N PHE A 128 -3.87 -9.57 14.07
CA PHE A 128 -3.15 -9.05 15.24
C PHE A 128 -2.99 -7.53 15.21
N VAL A 129 -2.73 -6.98 14.01
CA VAL A 129 -2.33 -5.58 13.86
C VAL A 129 -3.55 -4.66 14.01
N LYS A 130 -3.43 -3.73 14.95
CA LYS A 130 -4.41 -2.71 15.31
C LYS A 130 -3.68 -1.39 15.53
N LYS A 131 -4.43 -0.28 15.60
CA LYS A 131 -3.86 1.05 15.81
C LYS A 131 -2.99 1.12 17.08
N GLU A 132 -3.39 0.40 18.13
CA GLU A 132 -2.75 0.44 19.45
C GLU A 132 -1.42 -0.33 19.51
N ASN A 133 -1.19 -1.26 18.59
CA ASN A 133 -0.01 -2.15 18.60
C ASN A 133 0.78 -2.11 17.28
N LEU A 134 0.70 -1.04 16.50
CA LEU A 134 1.47 -0.87 15.26
C LEU A 134 2.98 -0.95 15.47
N ASN A 135 3.45 -0.42 16.59
CA ASN A 135 4.86 -0.46 17.00
C ASN A 135 5.13 -1.57 18.00
N TYR A 136 4.45 -2.72 17.85
CA TYR A 136 4.63 -3.86 18.73
C TYR A 136 6.07 -4.35 18.72
N ILE A 137 6.67 -4.42 19.91
CA ILE A 137 7.97 -5.02 20.16
C ILE A 137 7.73 -6.17 21.14
N GLY A 138 8.08 -7.38 20.72
CA GLY A 138 7.88 -8.58 21.53
C GLY A 138 7.92 -9.85 20.68
N THR A 139 7.49 -10.94 21.30
CA THR A 139 7.49 -12.27 20.68
C THR A 139 6.52 -12.36 19.51
N VAL A 140 6.84 -13.20 18.53
CA VAL A 140 5.96 -13.50 17.40
C VAL A 140 4.57 -13.95 17.89
N PRO A 141 3.47 -13.33 17.41
CA PRO A 141 2.10 -13.73 17.77
C PRO A 141 1.78 -15.19 17.42
N ASN A 142 0.77 -15.76 18.06
CA ASN A 142 0.33 -17.13 17.81
C ASN A 142 -0.13 -17.33 16.35
N LEU A 143 -0.06 -18.56 15.84
CA LEU A 143 -0.46 -18.90 14.47
C LEU A 143 -1.90 -18.47 14.12
N GLU A 144 -2.82 -18.47 15.11
CA GLU A 144 -4.25 -18.15 14.94
C GLU A 144 -4.53 -16.75 14.37
N VAL A 145 -3.61 -15.80 14.51
CA VAL A 145 -3.79 -14.43 13.98
C VAL A 145 -3.25 -14.26 12.56
N PHE A 146 -2.70 -15.32 11.96
CA PHE A 146 -2.27 -15.39 10.57
C PHE A 146 -3.34 -16.07 9.72
N ASN A 147 -3.56 -15.58 8.50
CA ASN A 147 -4.56 -16.14 7.59
C ASN A 147 -3.90 -17.10 6.60
N ASP A 148 -4.43 -18.31 6.47
CA ASP A 148 -4.03 -19.31 5.47
C ASP A 148 -2.53 -19.66 5.47
N VAL A 149 -1.94 -19.78 6.66
CA VAL A 149 -0.52 -20.12 6.86
C VAL A 149 -0.36 -21.55 7.39
N SER A 150 0.55 -22.31 6.80
CA SER A 150 0.91 -23.65 7.28
C SER A 150 1.80 -23.57 8.54
N GLU A 151 1.72 -24.57 9.42
CA GLU A 151 2.63 -24.63 10.60
C GLU A 151 4.10 -24.56 10.21
N LYS A 152 4.47 -25.17 9.07
CA LYS A 152 5.83 -25.13 8.53
C LYS A 152 6.26 -23.69 8.20
N ASP A 153 5.44 -22.96 7.46
CA ASP A 153 5.77 -21.58 7.06
C ASP A 153 5.82 -20.64 8.28
N PHE A 154 4.93 -20.85 9.26
CA PHE A 154 4.95 -20.10 10.51
C PHE A 154 6.19 -20.37 11.35
N ASN A 155 6.63 -21.63 11.45
CA ASN A 155 7.85 -21.98 12.16
C ASN A 155 9.09 -21.38 11.49
N ASN A 156 9.15 -21.37 10.16
CA ASN A 156 10.22 -20.69 9.41
C ASN A 156 10.20 -19.19 9.70
N TYR A 157 9.04 -18.55 9.60
CA TYR A 157 8.86 -17.13 9.94
C TYR A 157 9.35 -16.83 11.37
N LYS A 158 9.00 -17.65 12.36
CA LYS A 158 9.42 -17.45 13.75
C LYS A 158 10.94 -17.50 13.92
N GLN A 159 11.63 -18.34 13.15
CA GLN A 159 13.10 -18.41 13.18
C GLN A 159 13.76 -17.12 12.67
N ASP A 160 13.15 -16.42 11.72
CA ASP A 160 13.66 -15.14 11.18
C ASP A 160 13.69 -14.00 12.22
N PHE A 161 12.96 -14.15 13.33
CA PHE A 161 12.90 -13.20 14.44
C PHE A 161 13.59 -13.71 15.72
N ALA A 162 14.02 -14.97 15.76
CA ALA A 162 14.60 -15.57 16.97
C ALA A 162 15.97 -14.99 17.38
N ASN A 163 16.63 -14.24 16.48
CA ASN A 163 17.97 -13.66 16.69
C ASN A 163 17.99 -12.13 16.47
N LYS A 164 16.84 -11.47 16.55
CA LYS A 164 16.72 -10.02 16.35
C LYS A 164 16.19 -9.39 17.64
N ASP A 165 17.10 -9.23 18.60
CA ASP A 165 16.92 -8.39 19.80
C ASP A 165 17.27 -6.93 19.50
#